data_AF-A0A8S3YM72-F1
#
_entry.id   AF-A0A8S3YM72-F1
#
_cell.length_a   1.000
_cell.length_b   1.000
_cell.length_c   1.000
_cell.angle_alpha   90.00
_cell.angle_beta   90.00
_cell.angle_gamma   90.00
#
_symmetry.space_group_name_H-M   'P 1'
#
loop_
_entity.id
_entity.type
_entity.pdbx_description
1 polymer ?
#
loop_
_entity_poly.entity_id
_entity_poly.type
_entity_poly.pdbx_seq_one_letter_code
_entity_poly.pdbx_strand_id
1 'polypeptide(L)'
;MKDLIVRPIQRIPRYELLIQRLLDNTPQDHPDHPLLQQACKVMHDLAVKIGTVSETQHGEDMLETLKKLELLLITDLAVPDRAYIRHDMVQTL
;
A
#
# COMPACT_ATOMS: atom_id res chain seq x y z
N MET A 1 -17.43 3.93 7.07
CA MET A 1 -16.55 5.03 6.61
C MET A 1 -15.17 4.55 6.14
N LYS A 2 -14.58 3.48 6.70
CA LYS A 2 -13.29 2.93 6.23
C LYS A 2 -13.30 2.37 4.79
N ASP A 3 -14.44 1.89 4.28
CA ASP A 3 -14.57 1.34 2.91
C ASP A 3 -14.49 2.36 1.76
N LEU A 4 -14.44 3.66 2.08
CA LEU A 4 -14.27 4.71 1.06
C LEU A 4 -12.80 4.98 0.76
N ILE A 5 -11.89 4.65 1.68
CA ILE A 5 -10.44 4.93 1.58
C ILE A 5 -9.68 3.74 0.96
N VAL A 6 -10.25 2.53 0.97
CA VAL A 6 -9.59 1.33 0.40
C VAL A 6 -9.63 1.31 -1.14
N ARG A 7 -10.61 1.99 -1.76
CA ARG A 7 -10.85 1.94 -3.22
C ARG A 7 -9.77 2.58 -4.12
N PRO A 8 -9.05 3.67 -3.74
CA PRO A 8 -7.99 4.23 -4.57
C PRO A 8 -6.74 3.35 -4.59
N ILE A 9 -6.33 2.79 -3.44
CA ILE A 9 -5.12 1.97 -3.29
C ILE A 9 -5.20 0.67 -4.10
N GLN A 10 -6.37 0.03 -4.18
CA GLN A 10 -6.55 -1.21 -4.95
C GLN A 10 -6.79 -0.98 -6.46
N ARG A 11 -7.12 0.24 -6.88
CA ARG A 11 -7.45 0.53 -8.29
C ARG A 11 -6.23 0.52 -9.19
N ILE A 12 -5.09 0.98 -8.69
CA ILE A 12 -3.88 1.14 -9.50
C ILE A 12 -3.23 -0.21 -9.85
N PRO A 13 -3.03 -1.14 -8.89
CA PRO A 13 -2.61 -2.50 -9.23
C PRO A 13 -3.59 -3.21 -10.18
N ARG A 14 -4.89 -2.90 -10.08
CA ARG A 14 -5.90 -3.45 -10.98
C ARG A 14 -5.77 -2.92 -12.41
N TYR A 15 -5.48 -1.63 -12.61
CA TYR A 15 -5.26 -1.07 -13.94
C TYR A 15 -3.99 -1.62 -14.59
N GLU A 16 -2.93 -1.81 -13.81
CA GLU A 16 -1.71 -2.47 -14.28
C GLU A 16 -2.00 -3.86 -14.85
N LEU A 17 -2.74 -4.71 -14.11
CA LEU A 17 -3.14 -6.04 -14.58
C LEU A 17 -4.01 -6.00 -15.85
N LEU A 18 -4.91 -5.02 -15.96
CA LEU A 18 -5.77 -4.88 -17.14
C LEU A 18 -4.99 -4.46 -18.39
N ILE A 19 -4.07 -3.50 -18.24
CA ILE A 19 -3.21 -3.02 -19.34
C ILE A 19 -2.25 -4.13 -19.76
N GLN A 20 -1.67 -4.86 -18.81
CA GLN A 20 -0.81 -6.02 -19.09
C GLN A 20 -1.56 -7.07 -19.91
N ARG A 21 -2.79 -7.41 -19.49
CA ARG A 21 -3.61 -8.39 -20.22
C ARG A 21 -3.99 -7.92 -21.62
N LEU A 22 -4.24 -6.62 -21.80
CA LEU A 22 -4.47 -6.03 -23.12
C LEU A 22 -3.22 -6.16 -24.00
N LEU A 23 -2.05 -5.82 -23.45
CA LEU A 23 -0.77 -5.93 -24.14
C LEU A 23 -0.48 -7.37 -24.57
N ASP A 24 -0.67 -8.34 -23.68
CA ASP A 24 -0.44 -9.78 -23.96
C ASP A 24 -1.35 -10.31 -25.09
N ASN A 25 -2.49 -9.67 -25.32
CA ASN A 25 -3.44 -10.03 -26.38
C ASN A 25 -3.40 -9.06 -27.58
N THR A 26 -2.44 -8.13 -27.62
CA THR A 26 -2.26 -7.17 -28.71
C THR A 26 -1.02 -7.57 -29.53
N PRO A 27 -1.16 -7.88 -30.83
CA PRO A 27 -0.02 -8.20 -31.70
C PRO A 27 1.04 -7.10 -31.70
N GLN A 28 2.31 -7.47 -31.87
CA GLN A 28 3.42 -6.50 -31.88
C GLN A 28 3.33 -5.48 -33.02
N ASP A 29 2.72 -5.86 -34.14
CA ASP A 29 2.53 -4.99 -35.31
C ASP A 29 1.36 -4.01 -35.15
N HIS A 30 0.59 -4.11 -34.06
CA HIS A 30 -0.54 -3.22 -33.82
C HIS A 30 -0.05 -1.83 -33.37
N PRO A 31 -0.63 -0.73 -33.89
CA PRO A 31 -0.21 0.62 -33.52
C PRO A 31 -0.30 0.93 -32.01
N ASP A 32 -1.22 0.26 -31.30
CA ASP A 32 -1.36 0.44 -29.86
C ASP A 32 -0.38 -0.39 -29.02
N HIS A 33 0.34 -1.36 -29.60
CA HIS A 33 1.31 -2.17 -28.85
C HIS A 33 2.38 -1.34 -28.13
N PRO A 34 3.08 -0.37 -28.78
CA PRO A 34 4.02 0.50 -28.08
C PRO A 34 3.35 1.42 -27.04
N LEU A 35 2.11 1.85 -27.29
CA LEU A 35 1.34 2.69 -26.36
C LEU A 35 0.96 1.91 -25.09
N LEU A 36 0.56 0.65 -25.23
CA LEU A 36 0.24 -0.25 -24.13
C LEU A 36 1.48 -0.60 -23.30
N GLN A 37 2.64 -0.81 -23.93
CA GLN A 37 3.91 -0.99 -23.21
C GLN A 37 4.25 0.24 -22.36
N GLN A 38 4.13 1.44 -22.93
CA GLN A 38 4.38 2.68 -22.20
C GLN A 38 3.38 2.86 -21.05
N ALA A 39 2.10 2.57 -21.28
CA ALA A 39 1.07 2.65 -20.27
C ALA A 39 1.31 1.68 -19.11
N CYS A 40 1.74 0.44 -19.39
CA CYS A 40 2.12 -0.53 -18.37
C CYS A 40 3.25 0.01 -17.48
N LYS A 41 4.31 0.56 -18.08
CA LYS A 41 5.43 1.13 -17.34
C LYS A 41 5.01 2.28 -16.43
N VAL A 42 4.23 3.23 -16.95
CA VAL A 42 3.74 4.38 -16.17
C VAL A 42 2.85 3.91 -15.00
N MET A 43 2.01 2.89 -15.23
CA MET A 43 1.13 2.37 -14.19
C MET A 43 1.90 1.65 -13.09
N HIS A 44 2.94 0.89 -13.47
CA HIS A 44 3.86 0.25 -12.54
C HIS A 44 4.59 1.27 -11.66
N ASP A 45 5.18 2.30 -12.28
CA ASP A 45 5.90 3.36 -11.57
C ASP A 45 4.97 4.09 -10.57
N LEU A 46 3.72 4.33 -10.96
CA LEU A 46 2.71 4.91 -10.10
C LEU A 46 2.32 3.99 -8.94
N ALA A 47 2.16 2.68 -9.20
CA ALA A 47 1.87 1.69 -8.17
C ALA A 47 2.96 1.64 -7.10
N VAL A 48 4.23 1.60 -7.53
CA VAL A 48 5.39 1.60 -6.64
C VAL A 48 5.43 2.88 -5.81
N LYS A 49 5.25 4.05 -6.44
CA LYS A 49 5.27 5.34 -5.74
C LYS A 49 4.17 5.46 -4.68
N ILE A 50 2.99 4.89 -4.93
CA ILE A 50 1.89 4.89 -3.96
C ILE A 50 2.14 3.89 -2.85
N GLY A 51 2.69 2.72 -3.17
CA GLY A 51 3.13 1.73 -2.18
C GLY A 51 4.09 2.34 -1.16
N THR A 52 5.16 3.01 -1.63
CA THR A 52 6.16 3.62 -0.74
C THR A 52 5.57 4.72 0.15
N VAL A 53 4.73 5.60 -0.40
CA VAL A 53 4.07 6.66 0.38
C VAL A 53 3.13 6.08 1.44
N SER A 54 2.40 5.02 1.12
CA SER A 54 1.51 4.34 2.08
C SER A 54 2.32 3.66 3.19
N GLU A 55 3.45 3.03 2.86
CA GLU A 55 4.35 2.38 3.83
C GLU A 55 4.97 3.40 4.79
N THR A 56 5.45 4.54 4.27
CA THR A 56 5.99 5.61 5.13
C THR A 56 4.91 6.19 6.05
N GLN A 57 3.71 6.45 5.53
CA GLN A 57 2.61 6.99 6.34
C GLN A 57 2.18 6.00 7.43
N HIS A 58 2.09 4.70 7.10
CA HIS A 58 1.78 3.66 8.09
C HIS A 58 2.86 3.54 9.16
N GLY A 59 4.14 3.69 8.79
CA GLY A 59 5.25 3.70 9.75
C GLY A 59 5.16 4.87 10.74
N GLU A 60 4.81 6.05 10.26
CA GLU A 60 4.61 7.24 11.09
C GLU A 60 3.42 7.10 12.05
N ASP A 61 2.27 6.66 11.56
CA ASP A 61 1.06 6.42 12.37
C ASP A 61 1.30 5.34 13.44
N MET A 62 2.07 4.30 13.09
CA MET A 62 2.46 3.22 14.00
C MET A 62 3.38 3.74 15.11
N LEU A 63 4.36 4.56 14.76
CA LEU A 63 5.27 5.18 15.72
C LEU A 63 4.53 6.12 16.68
N GLU A 64 3.57 6.89 16.18
CA GLU A 64 2.72 7.75 17.01
C GLU A 64 1.87 6.93 17.99
N THR A 65 1.35 5.79 17.54
CA THR A 65 0.60 4.85 18.39
C THR A 65 1.47 4.27 19.50
N LEU A 66 2.71 3.87 19.20
CA LEU A 66 3.67 3.38 20.19
C LEU A 66 3.96 4.44 21.25
N LYS A 67 4.24 5.69 20.85
CA LYS A 67 4.45 6.82 21.79
C LYS A 67 3.25 7.08 22.69
N LYS A 68 2.03 6.95 22.17
CA LYS A 68 0.80 7.08 22.98
C LYS A 68 0.68 5.96 24.02
N LEU A 69 1.10 4.74 23.67
CA LEU A 69 1.10 3.60 24.60
C LEU A 69 2.18 3.71 25.68
N GLU A 70 3.34 4.30 25.39
CA GLU A 70 4.38 4.60 26.41
C GLU A 70 3.90 5.55 27.49
N LEU A 71 2.98 6.46 27.17
CA LEU A 71 2.38 7.34 28.19
C LEU A 71 1.51 6.56 29.18
N LEU A 72 0.99 5.40 28.78
CA LEU A 72 0.11 4.54 29.60
C LEU A 72 0.88 3.39 30.27
N LEU A 73 1.94 2.92 29.63
CA LEU A 73 2.76 1.81 30.05
C LEU A 73 4.15 2.36 30.40
N ILE A 74 4.61 2.19 31.64
CA ILE A 74 5.93 2.67 32.12
C ILE A 74 7.05 1.83 31.48
N THR A 75 7.18 1.89 30.16
CA THR A 75 8.08 1.09 29.32
C THR A 75 8.32 1.80 28.02
N ASP A 76 9.56 1.77 27.54
CA ASP A 76 9.97 2.25 26.23
C ASP A 76 9.54 1.24 25.15
N LEU A 77 8.64 1.65 24.25
CA LEU A 77 8.03 0.82 23.21
C LEU A 77 8.49 1.23 21.80
N ALA A 78 8.87 2.48 21.58
CA ALA A 78 9.24 3.09 20.31
C ALA A 78 10.73 2.94 19.98
N VAL A 79 11.25 1.72 20.14
CA VAL A 79 12.64 1.34 19.84
C VAL A 79 12.75 0.68 18.46
N PRO A 80 13.91 0.77 17.77
CA PRO A 80 14.06 0.29 16.38
C PRO A 80 13.72 -1.19 16.17
N ASP A 81 13.96 -2.03 17.17
CA ASP A 81 13.77 -3.49 17.09
C ASP A 81 12.36 -3.94 17.47
N ARG A 82 11.40 -3.01 17.65
CA ARG A 82 10.05 -3.31 18.11
C ARG A 82 9.00 -2.79 17.13
N ALA A 83 8.18 -3.71 16.62
CA ALA A 83 7.09 -3.41 15.71
C ALA A 83 5.73 -3.64 16.40
N TYR A 84 4.81 -2.70 16.19
CA TYR A 84 3.43 -2.85 16.61
C TYR A 84 2.65 -3.62 15.54
N ILE A 85 2.16 -4.81 15.90
CA ILE A 85 1.50 -5.71 14.93
C ILE A 85 -0.02 -5.60 15.01
N ARG A 86 -0.59 -5.71 16.21
CA ARG A 86 -2.05 -5.73 16.44
C ARG A 86 -2.39 -5.51 17.91
N HIS A 87 -3.61 -5.02 18.19
CA HIS A 87 -4.24 -5.06 19.51
C HIS A 87 -5.64 -5.67 19.41
N ASP A 88 -6.15 -6.22 20.52
CA ASP A 88 -7.52 -6.72 20.63
C ASP A 88 -8.03 -6.58 22.07
N MET A 89 -9.35 -6.56 22.25
CA MET A 89 -9.99 -6.51 23.56
C MET A 89 -10.19 -7.93 24.09
N VAL A 90 -9.58 -8.24 25.23
CA VAL A 90 -9.69 -9.56 25.86
C VAL A 90 -10.60 -9.46 27.08
N GLN A 91 -11.64 -10.29 27.15
CA GLN A 91 -12.45 -10.44 28.37
C GLN A 91 -11.77 -11.44 29.30
N THR A 92 -11.40 -10.98 30.50
CA THR A 92 -10.99 -11.86 31.59
C THR A 92 -12.23 -12.28 32.37
N LEU A 93 -12.49 -13.59 32.43
CA LEU A 93 -13.54 -14.20 33.26
C LEU A 93 -13.25 -14.01 34.74
#